data_AF-A0A1I3B1A7-F1
#
_entry.id   AF-A0A1I3B1A7-F1
#
_cell.length_a   1.000
_cell.length_b   1.000
_cell.length_c   1.000
_cell.angle_alpha   90.00
_cell.angle_beta   90.00
_cell.angle_gamma   90.00
#
_symmetry.space_group_name_H-M   'P 1'
#
loop_
_entity.id
_entity.type
_entity.pdbx_description
1 polymer ?
#
loop_
_entity_poly.entity_id
_entity_poly.type
_entity_poly.pdbx_seq_one_letter_code
_entity_poly.pdbx_strand_id
1 'polypeptide(L)'
;MGDDRLQSEHCAEKLRALGDPTRLKIIDVLREGERSVGDISDVLQQDIVLVSHHLGVLHQAGILDRKKQGRFVFYRLKEGLLSKPEKSDTDHLDLGCCRLEVPRVNLDVKLNK
;
A
#
# COMPACT_ATOMS: atom_id res chain seq x y z
N MET A 1 -16.85 -15.50 25.20
CA MET A 1 -16.29 -14.55 24.22
C MET A 1 -16.04 -15.34 22.95
N GLY A 2 -16.79 -15.03 21.89
CA GLY A 2 -16.91 -15.87 20.70
C GLY A 2 -15.61 -15.98 19.91
N ASP A 3 -15.45 -17.11 19.26
CA ASP A 3 -14.37 -17.45 18.33
C ASP A 3 -14.43 -16.52 17.10
N ASP A 4 -13.84 -15.33 17.21
CA ASP A 4 -13.66 -14.39 16.09
C ASP A 4 -12.53 -14.88 15.18
N ARG A 5 -12.85 -15.92 14.40
CA ARG A 5 -11.92 -16.57 13.46
C ARG A 5 -11.38 -15.64 12.38
N LEU A 6 -12.06 -14.51 12.12
CA LEU A 6 -11.66 -13.53 11.11
C LEU A 6 -10.78 -12.41 11.67
N GLN A 7 -10.60 -12.33 12.99
CA GLN A 7 -9.93 -11.20 13.63
C GLN A 7 -10.54 -9.87 13.14
N SER A 8 -11.85 -9.75 13.26
CA SER A 8 -12.69 -8.78 12.56
C SER A 8 -12.24 -7.33 12.77
N GLU A 9 -11.82 -6.97 13.99
CA GLU A 9 -11.29 -5.64 14.29
C GLU A 9 -9.99 -5.34 13.53
N HIS A 10 -9.04 -6.27 13.58
CA HIS A 10 -7.76 -6.14 12.88
C HIS A 10 -7.96 -6.05 11.36
N CYS A 11 -8.87 -6.86 10.83
CA CYS A 11 -9.17 -6.86 9.41
C CYS A 11 -9.86 -5.58 8.97
N ALA A 12 -10.83 -5.09 9.73
CA ALA A 12 -11.53 -3.84 9.44
C ALA A 12 -10.58 -2.63 9.50
N GLU A 13 -9.61 -2.61 10.41
CA GLU A 13 -8.59 -1.56 10.48
C GLU A 13 -7.75 -1.49 9.20
N LYS A 14 -7.20 -2.63 8.75
CA LYS A 14 -6.41 -2.69 7.52
C LYS A 14 -7.23 -2.37 6.28
N LEU A 15 -8.44 -2.92 6.16
CA LEU A 15 -9.33 -2.64 5.04
C LEU A 15 -9.75 -1.17 5.00
N ARG A 16 -9.98 -0.53 6.16
CA ARG A 16 -10.24 0.92 6.24
C ARG A 16 -9.04 1.74 5.80
N ALA A 17 -7.83 1.33 6.18
CA ALA A 17 -6.61 1.96 5.71
C ALA A 17 -6.39 1.78 4.20
N LEU A 18 -6.87 0.69 3.60
CA LEU A 18 -6.82 0.50 2.13
C LEU A 18 -7.99 1.13 1.38
N GLY A 19 -9.13 1.38 2.04
CA GLY A 19 -10.38 1.85 1.44
C GLY A 19 -10.38 3.32 0.99
N ASP A 20 -9.34 3.75 0.30
CA ASP A 20 -9.19 5.11 -0.24
C ASP A 20 -8.41 5.07 -1.56
N PRO A 21 -8.86 5.82 -2.59
CA PRO A 21 -8.26 5.77 -3.91
C PRO A 21 -6.78 6.17 -3.93
N THR A 22 -6.39 7.20 -3.19
CA THR A 22 -5.00 7.66 -3.15
C THR A 22 -4.13 6.63 -2.45
N ARG A 23 -4.62 6.03 -1.36
CA ARG A 23 -3.88 4.99 -0.65
C ARG A 23 -3.68 3.74 -1.51
N LEU A 24 -4.67 3.32 -2.30
CA LEU A 24 -4.49 2.22 -3.26
C LEU A 24 -3.46 2.55 -4.34
N LYS A 25 -3.43 3.79 -4.86
CA LYS A 25 -2.39 4.22 -5.80
C LYS A 25 -0.99 4.20 -5.17
N ILE A 26 -0.84 4.63 -3.91
CA ILE A 26 0.43 4.54 -3.19
C ILE A 26 0.89 3.07 -3.07
N ILE A 27 -0.03 2.15 -2.73
CA ILE A 27 0.30 0.73 -2.70
C ILE A 27 0.79 0.25 -4.06
N ASP A 28 0.12 0.68 -5.13
CA ASP A 28 0.52 0.30 -6.49
C ASP A 28 1.94 0.77 -6.85
N VAL A 29 2.26 2.04 -6.58
CA VAL A 29 3.63 2.57 -6.76
C VAL A 29 4.66 1.77 -5.94
N LEU A 30 4.32 1.40 -4.71
CA LEU A 30 5.25 0.69 -3.80
C LEU A 30 5.37 -0.82 -4.09
N ARG A 31 4.53 -1.40 -4.97
CA ARG A 31 4.72 -2.79 -5.46
C ARG A 31 5.97 -2.94 -6.33
N GLU A 32 6.44 -1.83 -6.91
CA GLU A 32 7.65 -1.77 -7.73
C GLU A 32 8.93 -1.66 -6.89
N GLY A 33 8.82 -1.16 -5.64
CA GLY A 33 9.96 -1.02 -4.75
C GLY A 33 9.83 0.11 -3.75
N GLU A 34 10.88 0.28 -2.95
CA GLU A 34 10.99 1.38 -1.98
C GLU A 34 11.12 2.73 -2.69
N ARG A 35 10.39 3.75 -2.21
CA ARG A 35 10.37 5.12 -2.77
C ARG A 35 10.39 6.16 -1.65
N SER A 36 10.92 7.34 -1.92
CA SER A 36 10.82 8.47 -0.99
C SER A 36 9.44 9.13 -1.05
N VAL A 37 9.08 9.92 -0.03
CA VAL A 37 7.82 10.70 -0.05
C VAL A 37 7.74 11.62 -1.28
N GLY A 38 8.87 12.22 -1.68
CA GLY A 38 8.94 13.08 -2.86
C GLY A 38 8.67 12.30 -4.14
N ASP A 39 9.34 11.15 -4.32
CA ASP A 39 9.12 10.31 -5.51
C ASP A 39 7.66 9.87 -5.65
N ILE A 40 7.01 9.50 -4.53
CA ILE A 40 5.59 9.09 -4.53
C ILE A 40 4.70 10.28 -4.89
N SER A 41 4.98 11.46 -4.33
CA SER A 41 4.27 12.70 -4.65
C SER A 41 4.39 13.06 -6.13
N ASP A 42 5.59 12.93 -6.70
CA ASP A 42 5.85 13.19 -8.12
C ASP A 42 5.13 12.17 -9.02
N VAL A 43 5.21 10.87 -8.72
CA VAL A 43 4.52 9.83 -9.51
C VAL A 43 3.00 10.02 -9.49
N LEU A 44 2.43 10.37 -8.34
CA LEU A 44 0.99 10.55 -8.18
C LEU A 44 0.48 11.93 -8.58
N GLN A 45 1.39 12.88 -8.86
CA GLN A 45 1.08 14.29 -9.12
C GLN A 45 0.20 14.89 -8.02
N GLN A 46 0.55 14.61 -6.76
CA GLN A 46 -0.18 15.03 -5.57
C GLN A 46 0.72 15.78 -4.61
N ASP A 47 0.13 16.66 -3.80
CA ASP A 47 0.85 17.43 -2.79
C ASP A 47 1.56 16.54 -1.76
N ILE A 48 2.79 16.91 -1.39
CA ILE A 48 3.64 16.18 -0.44
C ILE A 48 2.97 16.05 0.94
N VAL A 49 2.25 17.06 1.41
CA VAL A 49 1.56 17.02 2.71
C VAL A 49 0.44 15.98 2.69
N LEU A 50 -0.33 15.93 1.60
CA LEU A 50 -1.38 14.94 1.41
C LEU A 50 -0.81 13.52 1.32
N VAL A 51 0.23 13.32 0.52
CA VAL A 51 0.91 12.02 0.39
C VAL A 51 1.50 11.56 1.72
N SER A 52 2.17 12.46 2.45
CA SER A 52 2.71 12.19 3.78
C SER A 52 1.63 11.77 4.78
N HIS A 53 0.47 12.44 4.75
CA HIS A 53 -0.69 12.05 5.56
C HIS A 53 -1.14 10.61 5.25
N HIS A 54 -1.33 10.28 3.97
CA HIS A 54 -1.73 8.94 3.55
C HIS A 54 -0.70 7.86 3.89
N LEU A 55 0.60 8.15 3.73
CA LEU A 55 1.68 7.25 4.14
C LEU A 55 1.68 7.01 5.65
N GLY A 56 1.37 8.04 6.44
CA GLY A 56 1.20 7.92 7.88
C GLY A 56 0.08 6.94 8.27
N VAL A 57 -1.10 7.08 7.64
CA VAL A 57 -2.24 6.17 7.85
C VAL A 57 -1.89 4.73 7.51
N LEU A 58 -1.28 4.49 6.34
CA LEU A 58 -0.88 3.15 5.91
C LEU A 58 0.20 2.53 6.80
N HIS A 59 1.15 3.34 7.27
CA HIS A 59 2.18 2.89 8.20
C HIS A 59 1.59 2.52 9.58
N GLN A 60 0.67 3.33 10.11
CA GLN A 60 0.00 3.06 11.39
C GLN A 60 -0.81 1.76 11.34
N ALA A 61 -1.47 1.48 10.22
CA ALA A 61 -2.18 0.22 9.99
C ALA A 61 -1.25 -1.00 9.74
N GLY A 62 0.08 -0.79 9.79
CA GLY A 62 1.07 -1.85 9.59
C GLY A 62 1.13 -2.38 8.16
N ILE A 63 0.74 -1.57 7.16
CA ILE A 63 0.81 -1.93 5.74
C ILE A 63 2.16 -1.55 5.14
N LEU A 64 2.80 -0.50 5.65
CA LEU A 64 4.09 0.00 5.18
C LEU A 64 5.15 -0.05 6.27
N ASP A 65 6.38 -0.34 5.85
CA ASP A 65 7.59 -0.02 6.61
C ASP A 65 8.12 1.34 6.15
N ARG A 66 8.87 2.01 7.04
CA ARG A 66 9.58 3.24 6.68
C ARG A 66 11.01 3.25 7.22
N LYS A 67 11.91 3.89 6.48
CA LYS A 67 13.32 4.05 6.86
C LYS A 67 13.77 5.48 6.58
N LYS A 68 14.44 6.09 7.56
CA LYS A 68 15.08 7.41 7.37
C LYS A 68 16.50 7.21 6.84
N GLN A 69 16.84 7.88 5.75
CA GLN A 69 18.18 7.89 5.16
C GLN A 69 18.59 9.33 4.85
N GLY A 70 19.47 9.87 5.69
CA GLY A 70 19.85 11.27 5.64
C GLY A 70 18.64 12.19 5.86
N ARG A 71 18.35 13.04 4.86
CA ARG A 71 17.23 13.99 4.88
C ARG A 71 15.91 13.40 4.38
N PHE A 72 15.93 12.19 3.81
CA PHE A 72 14.77 11.58 3.18
C PHE A 72 14.18 10.48 4.04
N VAL A 73 12.87 10.27 3.90
CA VAL A 73 12.14 9.13 4.45
C VAL A 73 11.65 8.29 3.29
N PHE A 74 12.02 7.02 3.31
CA PHE A 74 11.65 6.02 2.33
C PHE A 74 10.57 5.11 2.89
N TYR A 75 9.62 4.74 2.04
CA TYR A 75 8.53 3.82 2.35
C TYR A 75 8.60 2.63 1.42
N ARG A 76 8.23 1.46 1.95
CA ARG A 76 8.08 0.22 1.21
C ARG A 76 6.88 -0.54 1.76
N LEU A 77 6.31 -1.44 0.96
CA LEU A 77 5.34 -2.40 1.48
C LEU A 77 5.98 -3.21 2.61
N LYS A 78 5.21 -3.48 3.67
CA LYS A 78 5.69 -4.28 4.78
C LYS A 78 6.11 -5.66 4.29
N GLU A 79 7.18 -6.19 4.87
CA GLU A 79 7.67 -7.52 4.54
C GLU A 79 6.58 -8.59 4.73
N GLY A 80 6.44 -9.47 3.75
CA GLY A 80 5.38 -10.49 3.70
C GLY A 80 4.00 -9.99 3.25
N LEU A 81 3.79 -8.68 3.12
CA LEU A 81 2.51 -8.12 2.62
C LEU A 81 2.30 -8.47 1.15
N LEU A 82 3.33 -8.32 0.31
CA LEU A 82 3.22 -8.58 -1.13
C LEU A 82 3.73 -9.98 -1.46
N SER A 83 2.86 -10.80 -2.05
CA SER A 83 3.21 -12.09 -2.62
C SER A 83 3.03 -12.06 -4.13
N LYS A 84 4.10 -12.37 -4.88
CA LYS A 84 4.10 -12.44 -6.35
C LYS A 84 4.13 -13.91 -6.77
N PRO A 85 2.98 -14.56 -7.00
CA PRO A 85 2.97 -15.92 -7.52
C PRO A 85 3.65 -15.98 -8.90
N GLU A 86 4.53 -16.95 -9.12
CA GLU A 86 5.35 -17.09 -10.34
C GLU A 86 4.52 -17.45 -11.59
N LYS A 87 3.30 -17.98 -11.41
CA LYS A 87 2.44 -18.51 -12.47
C LYS A 87 1.07 -17.82 -12.60
N SER A 88 0.92 -16.61 -12.06
CA SER A 88 -0.35 -15.86 -12.12
C SER A 88 -0.12 -14.40 -12.51
N ASP A 89 -1.07 -13.83 -13.26
CA ASP A 89 -1.10 -12.41 -13.66
C ASP A 89 -1.59 -11.48 -12.52
N THR A 90 -1.76 -12.02 -11.32
CA THR A 90 -2.20 -11.31 -10.12
C THR A 90 -1.14 -11.31 -9.04
N ASP A 91 -0.97 -10.17 -8.37
CA ASP A 91 -0.27 -10.08 -7.10
C ASP A 91 -1.26 -10.23 -5.95
N HIS A 92 -0.79 -10.71 -4.81
CA HIS A 92 -1.59 -10.83 -3.62
C HIS A 92 -1.08 -9.90 -2.51
N LEU A 93 -1.97 -9.13 -1.90
CA LEU A 93 -1.72 -8.42 -0.65
C LEU A 93 -2.24 -9.28 0.51
N ASP A 94 -1.33 -9.82 1.30
CA ASP A 94 -1.63 -10.61 2.49
C ASP A 94 -1.74 -9.70 3.71
N LEU A 95 -2.96 -9.53 4.21
CA LEU A 95 -3.26 -8.70 5.37
C LEU A 95 -3.23 -9.51 6.69
N GLY A 96 -2.89 -10.80 6.64
CA GLY A 96 -2.92 -11.73 7.76
C GLY A 96 -4.33 -12.24 8.10
N CYS A 97 -5.34 -11.37 8.05
CA CYS A 97 -6.76 -11.76 8.21
C CYS A 97 -7.43 -12.15 6.88
N CYS A 98 -6.97 -11.59 5.77
CA CYS A 98 -7.51 -11.82 4.44
C CYS A 98 -6.45 -11.54 3.38
N ARG A 99 -6.73 -11.99 2.15
CA ARG A 99 -5.87 -11.80 0.99
C ARG A 99 -6.63 -11.04 -0.07
N LEU A 100 -6.03 -9.97 -0.60
CA LEU A 100 -6.58 -9.22 -1.72
C LEU A 100 -5.81 -9.58 -2.99
N GLU A 101 -6.54 -9.96 -4.04
CA GLU A 101 -5.97 -10.16 -5.36
C GLU A 101 -5.93 -8.84 -6.12
N VAL A 102 -4.75 -8.49 -6.62
CA VAL A 102 -4.49 -7.24 -7.34
C VAL A 102 -3.96 -7.59 -8.73
N PRO A 103 -4.63 -7.19 -9.81
CA PRO A 103 -4.14 -7.44 -11.15
C PRO A 103 -2.78 -6.76 -11.40
N ARG A 104 -1.91 -7.38 -12.21
CA ARG A 104 -0.66 -6.77 -12.71
C ARG A 104 -0.87 -5.90 -13.95
N VAL A 105 -2.13 -5.54 -14.25
CA VAL A 105 -2.45 -4.73 -15.43
C VAL A 105 -1.84 -3.35 -15.25
N ASN A 106 -0.96 -2.95 -16.18
CA ASN A 106 -0.45 -1.58 -16.26
C ASN A 106 -1.62 -0.61 -16.23
N LEU A 107 -1.63 0.30 -15.27
CA LEU A 107 -2.46 1.51 -15.29
C LEU A 107 -1.95 2.51 -16.36
N ASP A 108 -1.62 2.04 -17.57
CA ASP A 108 -1.44 2.85 -18.78
C ASP A 108 -2.79 3.30 -19.37
N VAL A 109 -3.87 3.26 -18.59
CA VAL A 109 -5.16 3.85 -18.96
C VAL A 109 -5.18 5.30 -18.47
N LYS A 110 -4.50 6.15 -19.23
CA LYS A 110 -4.79 7.58 -19.40
C LYS A 110 -4.90 8.40 -18.11
N LEU A 111 -3.75 8.79 -17.55
CA LEU A 111 -3.60 10.15 -17.00
C LEU A 111 -3.55 11.14 -18.17
N ASN A 112 -4.66 11.29 -18.89
CA ASN A 112 -4.83 12.30 -19.93
C ASN A 112 -6.28 12.81 -19.88
N LYS A 113 -6.52 13.70 -18.91
CA LYS A 113 -7.17 15.00 -19.12
C LYS A 113 -7.07 15.86 -17.86
#